data_AF-A0A7K2MKC5-F1
#
_entry.id   AF-A0A7K2MKC5-F1
#
_cell.length_a   1.000
_cell.length_b   1.000
_cell.length_c   1.000
_cell.angle_alpha   90.00
_cell.angle_beta   90.00
_cell.angle_gamma   90.00
#
_symmetry.space_group_name_H-M   'P 1'
#
loop_
_entity.id
_entity.type
_entity.pdbx_description
1 polymer ?
#
loop_
_entity_poly.entity_id
_entity_poly.type
_entity_poly.pdbx_seq_one_letter_code
_entity_poly.pdbx_strand_id
1 'polypeptide(L)'
;MGTKTAAVGRQYSGTTGRVENVIVAAYTTYATKRGHALIDRDLYVQADLFADPARMARAGFPKDHAFATKPALAIAQAKRALAAGITPQWATGDEVYGRSRELREFLEGAGIGYVFAVPVNHQLTTFGGGHIRADQALHLIEPDGWNRRSYGAGAKGQRYYDWAWIATDHPRRWLLIRRSIADPNEIAYFCAYAPEGHPCPLTDLVKIAGMRWKVEDDFQDSKSTVSLDQTQVRRYRAWKRHVTMAMAALALLAVLAAIDKTSHPAPILPDDPDQDPPADCGAIALTVPEAQRLFHLLTTRICDLPRPAMRARIARQLNWSDWRRHHQARARWHHYRTRLALDE
;
A
#
# COMPACT_ATOMS: atom_id res chain seq x y z
N MET A 1 24.05 5.94 8.53
CA MET A 1 24.19 7.24 7.83
C MET A 1 24.96 8.24 8.69
N GLY A 2 25.65 9.23 8.10
CA GLY A 2 26.26 10.34 8.85
C GLY A 2 25.25 11.43 9.24
N THR A 3 25.69 12.53 9.88
CA THR A 3 24.82 13.63 10.36
C THR A 3 24.47 14.67 9.29
N LYS A 4 25.10 14.60 8.11
CA LYS A 4 25.00 15.60 7.04
C LYS A 4 23.90 15.34 6.01
N THR A 5 23.20 14.21 6.10
CA THR A 5 22.09 13.88 5.18
C THR A 5 20.83 14.62 5.59
N ALA A 6 20.07 15.13 4.62
CA ALA A 6 18.81 15.82 4.85
C ALA A 6 17.81 14.93 5.62
N ALA A 7 17.18 15.51 6.65
CA ALA A 7 16.26 14.84 7.57
C ALA A 7 16.79 13.60 8.30
N VAL A 8 18.10 13.34 8.25
CA VAL A 8 18.66 12.19 8.94
C VAL A 8 18.59 12.40 10.46
N GLY A 9 18.11 11.41 11.17
CA GLY A 9 18.09 11.45 12.62
C GLY A 9 17.73 10.10 13.22
N ARG A 10 17.85 10.00 14.54
CA ARG A 10 17.54 8.77 15.26
C ARG A 10 16.03 8.55 15.27
N GLN A 11 15.58 7.57 14.51
CA GLN A 11 14.18 7.19 14.36
C GLN A 11 14.05 5.68 14.35
N TYR A 12 12.86 5.18 14.70
CA TYR A 12 12.55 3.76 14.54
C TYR A 12 12.57 3.39 13.06
N SER A 13 13.39 2.41 12.72
CA SER A 13 13.51 1.85 11.37
C SER A 13 12.76 0.53 11.32
N GLY A 14 11.70 0.47 10.50
CA GLY A 14 10.97 -0.78 10.28
C GLY A 14 11.83 -1.88 9.65
N THR A 15 12.88 -1.51 8.91
CA THR A 15 13.81 -2.46 8.28
C THR A 15 14.76 -3.11 9.27
N THR A 16 15.20 -2.38 10.30
CA THR A 16 16.16 -2.89 11.29
C THR A 16 15.53 -3.22 12.65
N GLY A 17 14.25 -2.87 12.84
CA GLY A 17 13.50 -3.12 14.07
C GLY A 17 14.00 -2.31 15.27
N ARG A 18 14.85 -1.29 15.05
CA ARG A 18 15.58 -0.55 16.08
C ARG A 18 15.59 0.96 15.80
N VAL A 19 15.93 1.74 16.81
CA VAL A 19 16.12 3.19 16.69
C VAL A 19 17.54 3.47 16.19
N GLU A 20 17.63 3.91 14.92
CA GLU A 20 18.89 4.13 14.22
C GLU A 20 18.87 5.43 13.43
N ASN A 21 20.04 5.83 12.93
CA ASN A 21 20.16 7.05 12.14
C ASN A 21 19.67 6.83 10.70
N VAL A 22 18.41 7.20 10.44
CA VAL A 22 17.70 6.95 9.18
C VAL A 22 17.03 8.22 8.65
N ILE A 23 16.60 8.16 7.40
CA ILE A 23 15.64 9.11 6.82
C ILE A 23 14.27 8.44 6.75
N VAL A 24 13.22 9.20 7.03
CA VAL A 24 11.83 8.73 6.95
C VAL A 24 11.10 9.63 5.96
N ALA A 25 10.28 9.04 5.10
CA ALA A 25 9.43 9.77 4.17
C ALA A 25 8.00 9.22 4.22
N ALA A 26 7.04 10.11 4.06
CA ALA A 26 5.63 9.78 3.89
C ALA A 26 5.33 9.71 2.39
N TYR A 27 4.72 8.62 1.95
CA TYR A 27 4.36 8.38 0.55
C TYR A 27 2.86 8.15 0.43
N THR A 28 2.30 8.51 -0.72
CA THR A 28 0.92 8.24 -1.10
C THR A 28 0.89 7.30 -2.31
N THR A 29 0.15 6.20 -2.19
CA THR A 29 -0.17 5.27 -3.29
C THR A 29 -1.57 5.57 -3.81
N TYR A 30 -1.74 5.62 -5.13
CA TYR A 30 -3.04 5.56 -5.77
C TYR A 30 -3.32 4.13 -6.23
N ALA A 31 -4.43 3.56 -5.79
CA ALA A 31 -4.78 2.16 -6.03
C ALA A 31 -6.15 2.03 -6.71
N THR A 32 -6.22 1.10 -7.66
CA THR A 32 -7.45 0.74 -8.38
C THR A 32 -7.55 -0.78 -8.51
N LYS A 33 -8.67 -1.29 -9.06
CA LYS A 33 -8.79 -2.72 -9.41
C LYS A 33 -7.74 -3.16 -10.45
N ARG A 34 -7.26 -2.25 -11.30
CA ARG A 34 -6.32 -2.53 -12.39
C ARG A 34 -4.87 -2.61 -11.88
N GLY A 35 -4.49 -1.72 -10.97
CA GLY A 35 -3.14 -1.62 -10.44
C GLY A 35 -3.00 -0.47 -9.44
N HIS A 36 -1.78 -0.26 -8.95
CA HIS A 36 -1.43 0.78 -8.00
C HIS A 36 -0.02 1.31 -8.27
N ALA A 37 0.25 2.55 -7.85
CA ALA A 37 1.57 3.16 -7.90
C ALA A 37 1.70 4.32 -6.91
N LEU A 38 2.94 4.66 -6.55
CA LEU A 38 3.26 5.86 -5.77
C LEU A 38 2.98 7.13 -6.59
N ILE A 39 2.17 8.04 -6.05
CA ILE A 39 1.80 9.31 -6.69
C ILE A 39 2.38 10.54 -5.99
N ASP A 40 2.72 10.44 -4.70
CA ASP A 40 3.37 11.53 -3.99
C ASP A 40 4.25 11.06 -2.83
N ARG A 41 5.07 11.99 -2.31
CA ARG A 41 6.17 11.78 -1.37
C ARG A 41 6.58 13.09 -0.71
N ASP A 42 6.85 13.04 0.59
CA ASP A 42 7.54 14.08 1.33
C ASP A 42 8.47 13.49 2.36
N LEU A 43 9.61 14.15 2.56
CA LEU A 43 10.55 13.80 3.60
C LEU A 43 9.97 14.23 4.95
N TYR A 44 9.91 13.31 5.91
CA TYR A 44 9.55 13.64 7.28
C TYR A 44 10.78 14.13 8.02
N VAL A 45 10.71 15.37 8.51
CA VAL A 45 11.79 16.03 9.25
C VAL A 45 11.37 16.10 10.72
N GLN A 46 12.16 15.50 11.61
CA GLN A 46 11.94 15.57 13.06
C GLN A 46 12.00 17.03 13.56
N ALA A 47 11.17 17.38 14.54
CA ALA A 47 11.02 18.76 15.02
C ALA A 47 12.34 19.35 15.57
N ASP A 48 13.16 18.53 16.23
CA ASP A 48 14.46 18.91 16.78
C ASP A 48 15.45 19.40 15.71
N LEU A 49 15.34 18.89 14.47
CA LEU A 49 16.19 19.33 13.35
C LEU A 49 15.97 20.79 12.98
N PHE A 50 14.78 21.35 13.24
CA PHE A 50 14.47 22.75 12.96
C PHE A 50 15.12 23.71 13.97
N ALA A 51 15.60 23.21 15.12
CA ALA A 51 16.35 24.00 16.08
C ALA A 51 17.78 24.37 15.58
N ASP A 52 18.24 23.77 14.48
CA ASP A 52 19.50 24.12 13.80
C ASP A 52 19.21 24.61 12.35
N PRO A 53 18.86 25.91 12.17
CA PRO A 53 18.62 26.48 10.84
C PRO A 53 19.82 26.35 9.91
N ALA A 54 21.06 26.39 10.44
CA ALA A 54 22.27 26.23 9.64
C ALA A 54 22.37 24.81 9.06
N ARG A 55 21.97 23.79 9.81
CA ARG A 55 21.87 22.41 9.31
C ARG A 55 20.80 22.28 8.23
N MET A 56 19.63 22.88 8.42
CA MET A 56 18.57 22.88 7.40
C MET A 56 19.03 23.55 6.10
N ALA A 57 19.71 24.69 6.21
CA ALA A 57 20.30 25.39 5.05
C ALA A 57 21.39 24.54 4.36
N ARG A 58 22.32 23.92 5.11
CA ARG A 58 23.37 23.03 4.56
C ARG A 58 22.78 21.80 3.86
N ALA A 59 21.69 21.26 4.40
CA ALA A 59 20.95 20.15 3.81
C ALA A 59 20.13 20.57 2.57
N GLY A 60 20.01 21.87 2.29
CA GLY A 60 19.36 22.41 1.09
C GLY A 60 17.84 22.41 1.15
N PHE A 61 17.26 22.52 2.34
CA PHE A 61 15.82 22.75 2.50
C PHE A 61 15.43 24.16 2.02
N PRO A 62 14.20 24.35 1.50
CA PRO A 62 13.63 25.67 1.27
C PRO A 62 13.61 26.53 2.53
N LYS A 63 13.69 27.86 2.40
CA LYS A 63 13.71 28.80 3.54
C LYS A 63 12.42 28.77 4.36
N ASP A 64 11.31 28.51 3.69
CA ASP A 64 9.95 28.40 4.22
C ASP A 64 9.59 26.96 4.64
N HIS A 65 10.56 26.03 4.63
CA HIS A 65 10.30 24.67 5.09
C HIS A 65 10.08 24.66 6.60
N ALA A 66 8.85 24.35 7.01
CA ALA A 66 8.45 24.24 8.40
C ALA A 66 8.19 22.79 8.80
N PHE A 67 8.19 22.54 10.12
CA PHE A 67 7.84 21.23 10.66
C PHE A 67 6.40 20.84 10.26
N ALA A 68 6.23 19.59 9.87
CA ALA A 68 4.94 18.99 9.59
C ALA A 68 4.89 17.56 10.12
N THR A 69 3.82 17.23 10.84
CA THR A 69 3.53 15.86 11.26
C THR A 69 3.23 14.98 10.03
N LYS A 70 3.33 13.65 10.17
CA LYS A 70 2.96 12.74 9.06
C LYS A 70 1.51 12.95 8.58
N PRO A 71 0.49 13.13 9.44
CA PRO A 71 -0.85 13.49 8.99
C PRO A 71 -0.91 14.82 8.25
N ALA A 72 -0.17 15.85 8.70
CA ALA A 72 -0.10 17.13 7.98
C ALA A 72 0.54 16.96 6.59
N LEU A 73 1.58 16.12 6.46
CA LEU A 73 2.14 15.75 5.16
C LEU A 73 1.13 15.00 4.29
N ALA A 74 0.34 14.08 4.85
CA ALA A 74 -0.71 13.37 4.12
C ALA A 74 -1.81 14.33 3.62
N ILE A 75 -2.25 15.29 4.45
CA ILE A 75 -3.19 16.34 4.01
C ILE A 75 -2.57 17.15 2.86
N ALA A 76 -1.30 17.53 2.96
CA ALA A 76 -0.62 18.29 1.91
C ALA A 76 -0.50 17.47 0.60
N GLN A 77 -0.20 16.18 0.68
CA GLN A 77 -0.17 15.26 -0.46
C GLN A 77 -1.57 15.10 -1.08
N ALA A 78 -2.60 14.91 -0.27
CA ALA A 78 -3.98 14.81 -0.74
C ALA A 78 -4.44 16.10 -1.43
N LYS A 79 -4.14 17.29 -0.87
CA LYS A 79 -4.42 18.58 -1.52
C LYS A 79 -3.75 18.70 -2.89
N ARG A 80 -2.50 18.25 -3.04
CA ARG A 80 -1.80 18.25 -4.33
C ARG A 80 -2.41 17.27 -5.32
N ALA A 81 -2.80 16.09 -4.87
CA ALA A 81 -3.47 15.10 -5.70
C ALA A 81 -4.81 15.64 -6.24
N LEU A 82 -5.64 16.22 -5.36
CA LEU A 82 -6.91 16.86 -5.74
C LEU A 82 -6.69 18.02 -6.71
N ALA A 83 -5.72 18.90 -6.45
CA ALA A 83 -5.37 20.00 -7.34
C ALA A 83 -4.86 19.52 -8.72
N ALA A 84 -4.27 18.33 -8.78
CA ALA A 84 -3.86 17.68 -10.03
C ALA A 84 -5.02 16.92 -10.74
N GLY A 85 -6.25 17.01 -10.24
CA GLY A 85 -7.43 16.37 -10.82
C GLY A 85 -7.60 14.89 -10.45
N ILE A 86 -6.82 14.38 -9.50
CA ILE A 86 -7.00 13.01 -8.99
C ILE A 86 -8.16 13.03 -8.00
N THR A 87 -9.25 12.34 -8.30
CA THR A 87 -10.48 12.31 -7.48
C THR A 87 -10.68 10.94 -6.83
N PRO A 88 -9.93 10.61 -5.74
CA PRO A 88 -10.13 9.34 -5.05
C PRO A 88 -11.47 9.34 -4.32
N GLN A 89 -12.18 8.22 -4.37
CA GLN A 89 -13.42 8.05 -3.57
C GLN A 89 -13.12 7.68 -2.12
N TRP A 90 -11.94 7.09 -1.87
CA TRP A 90 -11.57 6.51 -0.59
C TRP A 90 -10.11 6.78 -0.23
N ALA A 91 -9.84 6.91 1.06
CA ALA A 91 -8.51 6.95 1.66
C ALA A 91 -8.36 5.84 2.72
N THR A 92 -7.14 5.33 2.89
CA THR A 92 -6.82 4.36 3.95
C THR A 92 -5.36 4.49 4.39
N GLY A 93 -5.04 4.00 5.58
CA GLY A 93 -3.74 4.18 6.21
C GLY A 93 -3.67 3.54 7.59
N ASP A 94 -2.48 3.61 8.18
CA ASP A 94 -2.20 3.06 9.50
C ASP A 94 -2.69 3.94 10.66
N GLU A 95 -2.40 3.51 11.89
CA GLU A 95 -2.78 4.20 13.11
C GLU A 95 -2.26 5.63 13.22
N VAL A 96 -1.12 5.97 12.61
CA VAL A 96 -0.58 7.32 12.66
C VAL A 96 -1.54 8.29 11.98
N TYR A 97 -2.15 7.85 10.87
CA TYR A 97 -3.12 8.64 10.12
C TYR A 97 -4.52 8.57 10.76
N GLY A 98 -4.96 7.39 11.22
CA GLY A 98 -6.27 7.23 11.85
C GLY A 98 -6.47 8.01 13.15
N ARG A 99 -5.38 8.27 13.90
CA ARG A 99 -5.42 9.13 15.10
C ARG A 99 -5.67 10.61 14.78
N SER A 100 -5.35 11.08 13.58
CA SER A 100 -5.49 12.51 13.25
C SER A 100 -6.94 12.84 12.94
N ARG A 101 -7.54 13.65 13.82
CA ARG A 101 -8.86 14.22 13.60
C ARG A 101 -8.85 15.18 12.41
N GLU A 102 -7.80 15.98 12.28
CA GLU A 102 -7.64 16.97 11.22
C GLU A 102 -7.61 16.33 9.83
N LEU A 103 -6.93 15.18 9.68
CA LEU A 103 -6.93 14.44 8.43
C LEU A 103 -8.32 13.88 8.11
N ARG A 104 -9.03 13.34 9.11
CA ARG A 104 -10.40 12.83 8.91
C ARG A 104 -11.35 13.94 8.51
N GLU A 105 -11.36 15.07 9.22
CA GLU A 105 -12.19 16.23 8.91
C GLU A 105 -11.88 16.81 7.52
N PHE A 106 -10.60 16.86 7.14
CA PHE A 106 -10.19 17.28 5.78
C PHE A 106 -10.79 16.36 4.70
N LEU A 107 -10.70 15.04 4.90
CA LEU A 107 -11.23 14.06 3.93
C LEU A 107 -12.75 14.12 3.86
N GLU A 108 -13.43 14.23 5.00
CA GLU A 108 -14.90 14.40 5.05
C GLU A 108 -15.35 15.66 4.33
N GLY A 109 -14.68 16.80 4.58
CA GLY A 109 -14.96 18.06 3.89
C GLY A 109 -14.65 18.03 2.39
N ALA A 110 -13.75 17.15 1.96
CA ALA A 110 -13.47 16.90 0.55
C ALA A 110 -14.40 15.84 -0.09
N GLY A 111 -15.36 15.28 0.67
CA GLY A 111 -16.25 14.22 0.18
C GLY A 111 -15.55 12.88 -0.05
N ILE A 112 -14.41 12.64 0.59
CA ILE A 112 -13.60 11.43 0.45
C ILE A 112 -13.89 10.49 1.62
N GLY A 113 -14.40 9.29 1.33
CA GLY A 113 -14.58 8.25 2.34
C GLY A 113 -13.25 7.78 2.90
N TYR A 114 -13.24 7.20 4.10
CA TYR A 114 -12.01 6.63 4.64
C TYR A 114 -12.24 5.37 5.47
N VAL A 115 -11.19 4.54 5.54
CA VAL A 115 -11.03 3.51 6.57
C VAL A 115 -9.59 3.53 7.06
N PHE A 116 -9.36 3.98 8.30
CA PHE A 116 -8.02 4.04 8.89
C PHE A 116 -7.92 3.11 10.08
N ALA A 117 -6.78 2.42 10.21
CA ALA A 117 -6.49 1.70 11.44
C ALA A 117 -6.41 2.69 12.62
N VAL A 118 -6.83 2.26 13.81
CA VAL A 118 -6.75 3.04 15.04
C VAL A 118 -6.28 2.15 16.19
N PRO A 119 -5.61 2.71 17.21
CA PRO A 119 -5.18 1.91 18.35
C PRO A 119 -6.35 1.39 19.17
N VAL A 120 -6.08 0.36 19.97
CA VAL A 120 -7.02 -0.26 20.93
C VAL A 120 -7.68 0.74 21.88
N ASN A 121 -6.98 1.82 22.24
CA ASN A 121 -7.47 2.86 23.14
C ASN A 121 -8.10 4.08 22.43
N HIS A 122 -8.37 3.97 21.13
CA HIS A 122 -9.04 5.03 20.36
C HIS A 122 -10.41 5.32 20.96
N GLN A 123 -10.70 6.60 21.18
CA GLN A 123 -11.96 7.05 21.76
C GLN A 123 -12.99 7.27 20.65
N LEU A 124 -14.18 6.72 20.81
CA LEU A 124 -15.33 6.98 19.98
C LEU A 124 -16.48 7.53 20.81
N THR A 125 -17.28 8.39 20.21
CA THR A 125 -18.55 8.84 20.77
C THR A 125 -19.64 7.89 20.28
N THR A 126 -20.43 7.33 21.19
CA THR A 126 -21.54 6.43 20.88
C THR A 126 -22.82 7.20 20.59
N PHE A 127 -23.80 6.50 20.00
CA PHE A 127 -25.17 7.01 19.92
C PHE A 127 -25.69 7.31 21.34
N GLY A 128 -25.99 8.58 21.62
CA GLY A 128 -26.33 9.07 22.96
C GLY A 128 -25.25 9.92 23.65
N GLY A 129 -24.11 10.15 23.01
CA GLY A 129 -23.08 11.10 23.47
C GLY A 129 -22.11 10.54 24.51
N GLY A 130 -22.16 9.24 24.81
CA GLY A 130 -21.18 8.58 25.67
C GLY A 130 -19.82 8.44 24.96
N HIS A 131 -18.74 8.37 25.72
CA HIS A 131 -17.40 8.09 25.19
C HIS A 131 -16.93 6.71 25.65
N ILE A 132 -16.50 5.88 24.69
CA ILE A 132 -15.94 4.56 24.96
C ILE A 132 -14.64 4.37 24.19
N ARG A 133 -13.80 3.45 24.67
CA ARG A 133 -12.64 2.97 23.90
C ARG A 133 -13.04 1.93 22.85
N ALA A 134 -12.24 1.80 21.82
CA ALA A 134 -12.44 0.82 20.76
C ALA A 134 -12.52 -0.63 21.27
N ASP A 135 -11.69 -1.01 22.25
CA ASP A 135 -11.78 -2.34 22.88
C ASP A 135 -13.03 -2.55 23.71
N GLN A 136 -13.48 -1.54 24.44
CA GLN A 136 -14.73 -1.62 25.19
C GLN A 136 -15.94 -1.81 24.27
N ALA A 137 -15.85 -1.32 23.03
CA ALA A 137 -16.90 -1.50 22.02
C ALA A 137 -17.11 -2.98 21.64
N LEU A 138 -16.14 -3.88 21.89
CA LEU A 138 -16.34 -5.32 21.68
C LEU A 138 -17.54 -5.89 22.44
N HIS A 139 -17.81 -5.36 23.63
CA HIS A 139 -18.94 -5.80 24.46
C HIS A 139 -20.31 -5.40 23.89
N LEU A 140 -20.34 -4.52 22.89
CA LEU A 140 -21.55 -4.11 22.20
C LEU A 140 -21.87 -4.99 20.99
N ILE A 141 -20.97 -5.90 20.61
CA ILE A 141 -21.18 -6.80 19.47
C ILE A 141 -22.00 -8.00 19.93
N GLU A 142 -23.20 -8.14 19.40
CA GLU A 142 -24.03 -9.33 19.59
C GLU A 142 -23.37 -10.58 18.98
N PRO A 143 -23.66 -11.79 19.47
CA PRO A 143 -23.02 -13.03 18.98
C PRO A 143 -23.09 -13.23 17.46
N ASP A 144 -24.18 -12.81 16.82
CA ASP A 144 -24.43 -12.88 15.37
C ASP A 144 -23.97 -11.62 14.60
N GLY A 145 -23.42 -10.61 15.28
CA GLY A 145 -22.88 -9.39 14.68
C GLY A 145 -21.58 -9.60 13.88
N TRP A 146 -20.96 -10.78 13.99
CA TRP A 146 -19.71 -11.11 13.30
C TRP A 146 -19.96 -11.65 11.88
N ASN A 147 -19.26 -11.06 10.92
CA ASN A 147 -19.39 -11.37 9.50
C ASN A 147 -18.04 -11.80 8.92
N ARG A 148 -17.92 -13.06 8.49
CA ARG A 148 -16.72 -13.54 7.80
C ARG A 148 -16.60 -12.88 6.42
N ARG A 149 -15.53 -12.12 6.20
CA ARG A 149 -15.29 -11.37 4.95
C ARG A 149 -13.80 -11.38 4.60
N SER A 150 -13.51 -11.32 3.29
CA SER A 150 -12.13 -11.24 2.81
C SER A 150 -11.60 -9.81 2.83
N TYR A 151 -10.43 -9.64 3.45
CA TYR A 151 -9.59 -8.43 3.49
C TYR A 151 -8.77 -8.22 2.19
N GLY A 152 -9.28 -8.76 1.08
CA GLY A 152 -8.62 -8.80 -0.22
C GLY A 152 -7.61 -9.94 -0.38
N ALA A 153 -7.24 -10.19 -1.64
CA ALA A 153 -6.24 -11.18 -2.00
C ALA A 153 -4.84 -10.74 -1.56
N GLY A 154 -4.15 -11.60 -0.81
CA GLY A 154 -2.71 -11.51 -0.56
C GLY A 154 -1.91 -12.47 -1.44
N ALA A 155 -0.60 -12.55 -1.23
CA ALA A 155 0.30 -13.48 -1.94
C ALA A 155 -0.15 -14.95 -1.84
N LYS A 156 -0.82 -15.31 -0.74
CA LYS A 156 -1.34 -16.65 -0.46
C LYS A 156 -2.82 -16.83 -0.78
N GLY A 157 -3.50 -15.88 -1.42
CA GLY A 157 -4.94 -15.93 -1.70
C GLY A 157 -5.79 -15.04 -0.80
N GLN A 158 -7.11 -15.26 -0.76
CA GLN A 158 -8.04 -14.44 0.03
C GLN A 158 -7.68 -14.50 1.51
N ARG A 159 -7.73 -13.35 2.19
CA ARG A 159 -7.41 -13.22 3.62
C ARG A 159 -8.71 -13.03 4.38
N TYR A 160 -9.29 -14.12 4.88
CA TYR A 160 -10.55 -14.06 5.62
C TYR A 160 -10.31 -13.67 7.08
N TYR A 161 -11.20 -12.83 7.59
CA TYR A 161 -11.30 -12.45 8.99
C TYR A 161 -12.78 -12.33 9.37
N ASP A 162 -13.09 -12.41 10.65
CA ASP A 162 -14.42 -12.04 11.14
C ASP A 162 -14.47 -10.53 11.37
N TRP A 163 -15.50 -9.88 10.85
CA TRP A 163 -15.67 -8.43 10.93
C TRP A 163 -16.99 -8.06 11.62
N ALA A 164 -16.92 -7.06 12.49
CA ALA A 164 -18.08 -6.38 13.03
C ALA A 164 -17.93 -4.87 12.79
N TRP A 165 -19.04 -4.14 12.93
CA TRP A 165 -19.02 -2.68 12.92
C TRP A 165 -20.02 -2.12 13.91
N ILE A 166 -19.71 -0.95 14.45
CA ILE A 166 -20.55 -0.26 15.45
C ILE A 166 -20.77 1.17 14.97
N ALA A 167 -22.01 1.63 15.04
CA ALA A 167 -22.35 3.01 14.74
C ALA A 167 -21.76 3.96 15.80
N THR A 168 -21.33 5.13 15.36
CA THR A 168 -20.89 6.22 16.26
C THR A 168 -22.04 7.22 16.47
N ASP A 169 -21.75 8.37 17.07
CA ASP A 169 -22.63 9.52 17.16
C ASP A 169 -23.01 10.14 15.80
N HIS A 170 -22.29 9.79 14.72
CA HIS A 170 -22.56 10.25 13.38
C HIS A 170 -23.10 9.12 12.49
N PRO A 171 -24.20 9.31 11.74
CA PRO A 171 -24.87 8.25 10.97
C PRO A 171 -24.03 7.65 9.84
N ARG A 172 -22.93 8.32 9.48
CA ARG A 172 -22.00 7.90 8.43
C ARG A 172 -20.60 7.55 8.93
N ARG A 173 -20.39 7.48 10.25
CA ARG A 173 -19.12 7.08 10.84
C ARG A 173 -19.31 5.80 11.65
N TRP A 174 -18.37 4.88 11.49
CA TRP A 174 -18.38 3.59 12.16
C TRP A 174 -17.02 3.25 12.74
N LEU A 175 -17.03 2.44 13.79
CA LEU A 175 -15.86 1.67 14.20
C LEU A 175 -15.98 0.29 13.58
N LEU A 176 -15.00 -0.13 12.76
CA LEU A 176 -14.86 -1.50 12.30
C LEU A 176 -13.94 -2.27 13.22
N ILE A 177 -14.27 -3.52 13.45
CA ILE A 177 -13.55 -4.43 14.33
C ILE A 177 -13.26 -5.70 13.55
N ARG A 178 -11.98 -6.05 13.46
CA ARG A 178 -11.49 -7.25 12.79
C ARG A 178 -10.97 -8.22 13.82
N ARG A 179 -11.44 -9.45 13.78
CA ARG A 179 -10.95 -10.57 14.60
C ARG A 179 -10.31 -11.64 13.71
N SER A 180 -9.13 -12.12 14.11
CA SER A 180 -8.49 -13.26 13.44
C SER A 180 -9.30 -14.53 13.65
N ILE A 181 -9.38 -15.35 12.60
CA ILE A 181 -10.05 -16.66 12.64
C ILE A 181 -9.16 -17.67 13.38
N ALA A 182 -7.83 -17.57 13.18
CA ALA A 182 -6.86 -18.49 13.78
C ALA A 182 -6.58 -18.18 15.26
N ASP A 183 -6.57 -16.90 15.63
CA ASP A 183 -6.42 -16.45 17.02
C ASP A 183 -7.47 -15.38 17.35
N PRO A 184 -8.60 -15.75 17.96
CA PRO A 184 -9.67 -14.81 18.29
C PRO A 184 -9.26 -13.64 19.20
N ASN A 185 -8.09 -13.70 19.86
CA ASN A 185 -7.57 -12.60 20.67
C ASN A 185 -6.83 -11.53 19.84
N GLU A 186 -6.46 -11.85 18.59
CA GLU A 186 -5.85 -10.89 17.68
C GLU A 186 -6.95 -10.01 17.05
N ILE A 187 -7.15 -8.84 17.65
CA ILE A 187 -8.18 -7.88 17.26
C ILE A 187 -7.54 -6.59 16.74
N ALA A 188 -8.07 -6.06 15.64
CA ALA A 188 -7.69 -4.78 15.08
C ALA A 188 -8.91 -3.87 14.88
N TYR A 189 -8.70 -2.56 15.04
CA TYR A 189 -9.76 -1.55 15.03
C TYR A 189 -9.53 -0.54 13.91
N PHE A 190 -10.62 -0.06 13.31
CA PHE A 190 -10.56 0.93 12.23
C PHE A 190 -11.68 1.95 12.38
N CYS A 191 -11.37 3.24 12.26
CA CYS A 191 -12.41 4.25 12.06
C CYS A 191 -12.78 4.33 10.58
N ALA A 192 -14.07 4.36 10.28
CA ALA A 192 -14.60 4.42 8.93
C ALA A 192 -15.58 5.58 8.76
N TYR A 193 -15.60 6.16 7.56
CA TYR A 193 -16.57 7.16 7.12
C TYR A 193 -16.93 6.96 5.66
N ALA A 194 -18.21 7.10 5.30
CA ALA A 194 -18.67 7.11 3.92
C ALA A 194 -19.45 8.41 3.63
N PRO A 195 -19.16 9.11 2.51
CA PRO A 195 -19.84 10.35 2.16
C PRO A 195 -21.33 10.13 1.82
N GLU A 196 -22.08 11.23 1.79
CA GLU A 196 -23.49 11.22 1.37
C GLU A 196 -23.66 10.77 -0.08
N GLY A 197 -24.74 10.02 -0.35
CA GLY A 197 -25.01 9.45 -1.67
C GLY A 197 -24.21 8.18 -2.00
N HIS A 198 -23.36 7.69 -1.08
CA HIS A 198 -22.57 6.47 -1.25
C HIS A 198 -22.99 5.39 -0.24
N PRO A 199 -23.99 4.54 -0.56
CA PRO A 199 -24.25 3.34 0.23
C PRO A 199 -22.99 2.47 0.25
N CYS A 200 -22.45 2.20 1.44
CA CYS A 200 -21.24 1.41 1.58
C CYS A 200 -21.51 0.18 2.46
N PRO A 201 -21.68 -1.01 1.86
CA PRO A 201 -21.81 -2.24 2.65
C PRO A 201 -20.50 -2.56 3.37
N LEU A 202 -20.58 -3.30 4.48
CA LEU A 202 -19.41 -3.74 5.25
C LEU A 202 -18.32 -4.36 4.36
N THR A 203 -18.71 -5.19 3.38
CA THR A 203 -17.78 -5.82 2.43
C THR A 203 -16.89 -4.82 1.69
N ASP A 204 -17.40 -3.63 1.36
CA ASP A 204 -16.62 -2.62 0.65
C ASP A 204 -15.66 -1.90 1.60
N LEU A 205 -16.10 -1.55 2.82
CA LEU A 205 -15.22 -1.01 3.85
C LEU A 205 -14.06 -1.96 4.19
N VAL A 206 -14.34 -3.27 4.28
CA VAL A 206 -13.32 -4.32 4.48
C VAL A 206 -12.32 -4.36 3.33
N LYS A 207 -12.78 -4.24 2.08
CA LYS A 207 -11.88 -4.16 0.91
C LYS A 207 -11.02 -2.91 0.95
N ILE A 208 -11.58 -1.76 1.33
CA ILE A 208 -10.86 -0.48 1.43
C ILE A 208 -9.77 -0.57 2.50
N ALA A 209 -10.09 -1.09 3.68
CA ALA A 209 -9.08 -1.36 4.71
C ALA A 209 -7.97 -2.30 4.19
N GLY A 210 -8.33 -3.32 3.41
CA GLY A 210 -7.38 -4.21 2.73
C GLY A 210 -6.49 -3.52 1.69
N MET A 211 -6.95 -2.44 1.05
CA MET A 211 -6.16 -1.67 0.08
C MET A 211 -4.96 -0.97 0.69
N ARG A 212 -4.92 -0.80 2.03
CA ARG A 212 -3.74 -0.25 2.73
C ARG A 212 -2.47 -1.06 2.48
N TRP A 213 -2.57 -2.33 2.10
CA TRP A 213 -1.40 -3.14 1.75
C TRP A 213 -0.72 -2.69 0.45
N LYS A 214 -1.41 -1.95 -0.43
CA LYS A 214 -0.86 -1.54 -1.73
C LYS A 214 0.34 -0.62 -1.65
N VAL A 215 0.45 0.17 -0.60
CA VAL A 215 1.66 0.97 -0.35
C VAL A 215 2.87 0.10 0.02
N GLU A 216 2.66 -1.05 0.67
CA GLU A 216 3.74 -1.99 0.97
C GLU A 216 4.19 -2.74 -0.28
N ASP A 217 3.23 -3.18 -1.11
CA ASP A 217 3.54 -3.75 -2.43
C ASP A 217 4.39 -2.74 -3.26
N ASP A 218 3.98 -1.46 -3.30
CA ASP A 218 4.75 -0.40 -3.97
C ASP A 218 6.14 -0.21 -3.36
N PHE A 219 6.30 -0.30 -2.04
CA PHE A 219 7.63 -0.21 -1.41
C PHE A 219 8.51 -1.40 -1.77
N GLN A 220 7.99 -2.62 -1.75
CA GLN A 220 8.74 -3.81 -2.11
C GLN A 220 9.18 -3.77 -3.58
N ASP A 221 8.24 -3.45 -4.47
CA ASP A 221 8.52 -3.34 -5.91
C ASP A 221 9.51 -2.21 -6.17
N SER A 222 9.30 -1.03 -5.57
CA SER A 222 10.15 0.14 -5.85
C SER A 222 11.59 0.00 -5.39
N LYS A 223 11.83 -0.64 -4.24
CA LYS A 223 13.18 -0.93 -3.74
C LYS A 223 13.90 -1.95 -4.62
N SER A 224 13.19 -2.99 -5.04
CA SER A 224 13.76 -4.09 -5.82
C SER A 224 13.94 -3.77 -7.31
N THR A 225 13.13 -2.88 -7.88
CA THR A 225 13.11 -2.63 -9.34
C THR A 225 13.62 -1.26 -9.77
N VAL A 226 13.43 -0.22 -8.97
CA VAL A 226 13.77 1.16 -9.35
C VAL A 226 14.63 1.87 -8.31
N SER A 227 15.24 1.10 -7.40
CA SER A 227 16.27 1.59 -6.48
C SER A 227 15.80 2.76 -5.62
N LEU A 228 14.54 2.74 -5.17
CA LEU A 228 13.95 3.82 -4.37
C LEU A 228 14.78 4.13 -3.12
N ASP A 229 15.34 3.09 -2.49
CA ASP A 229 16.15 3.17 -1.27
C ASP A 229 17.67 3.17 -1.51
N GLN A 230 18.14 3.04 -2.75
CA GLN A 230 19.57 3.00 -3.08
C GLN A 230 20.15 4.39 -3.42
N THR A 231 19.69 5.43 -2.72
CA THR A 231 20.18 6.80 -2.93
C THR A 231 21.35 7.12 -2.01
N GLN A 232 22.43 7.68 -2.57
CA GLN A 232 23.58 8.19 -1.81
C GLN A 232 23.58 9.72 -1.65
N VAL A 233 22.51 10.37 -2.13
CA VAL A 233 22.39 11.83 -2.09
C VAL A 233 22.16 12.34 -0.67
N ARG A 234 22.70 13.52 -0.37
CA ARG A 234 22.66 14.08 1.00
C ARG A 234 21.79 15.33 1.13
N ARG A 235 21.43 15.98 0.03
CA ARG A 235 20.64 17.23 0.05
C ARG A 235 19.17 16.96 -0.25
N TYR A 236 18.30 17.74 0.37
CA TYR A 236 16.84 17.64 0.23
C TYR A 236 16.37 17.64 -1.23
N ARG A 237 16.84 18.61 -2.04
CA ARG A 237 16.50 18.69 -3.46
C ARG A 237 17.01 17.50 -4.27
N ALA A 238 18.19 16.99 -3.93
CA ALA A 238 18.76 15.83 -4.60
C ALA A 238 17.97 14.55 -4.26
N TRP A 239 17.58 14.39 -2.99
CA TRP A 239 16.68 13.32 -2.56
C TRP A 239 15.33 13.38 -3.28
N LYS A 240 14.69 14.57 -3.32
CA LYS A 240 13.43 14.74 -4.06
C LYS A 240 13.58 14.34 -5.53
N ARG A 241 14.65 14.75 -6.21
CA ARG A 241 14.89 14.39 -7.62
C ARG A 241 15.03 12.88 -7.81
N HIS A 242 15.88 12.23 -7.00
CA HIS A 242 16.07 10.77 -7.05
C HIS A 242 14.75 10.04 -6.89
N VAL A 243 14.04 10.32 -5.79
CA VAL A 243 12.79 9.64 -5.46
C VAL A 243 11.71 9.90 -6.50
N THR A 244 11.63 11.11 -7.06
CA THR A 244 10.67 11.41 -8.13
C THR A 244 10.95 10.61 -9.39
N MET A 245 12.22 10.45 -9.78
CA MET A 245 12.58 9.64 -10.94
C MET A 245 12.32 8.14 -10.70
N ALA A 246 12.64 7.64 -9.50
CA ALA A 246 12.31 6.27 -9.12
C ALA A 246 10.79 6.02 -9.14
N MET A 247 9.99 6.93 -8.58
CA MET A 247 8.53 6.84 -8.64
C MET A 247 7.98 6.90 -10.07
N ALA A 248 8.53 7.75 -10.94
CA ALA A 248 8.13 7.80 -12.34
C ALA A 248 8.46 6.50 -13.09
N ALA A 249 9.63 5.92 -12.84
CA ALA A 249 10.01 4.62 -13.38
C ALA A 249 9.08 3.51 -12.85
N LEU A 250 8.75 3.51 -11.56
CA LEU A 250 7.80 2.55 -10.98
C LEU A 250 6.42 2.69 -11.64
N ALA A 251 5.93 3.91 -11.80
CA ALA A 251 4.63 4.18 -12.41
C ALA A 251 4.56 3.63 -13.84
N LEU A 252 5.63 3.80 -14.64
CA LEU A 252 5.71 3.20 -15.98
C LEU A 252 5.56 1.66 -15.91
N LEU A 253 6.34 1.01 -15.05
CA LEU A 253 6.30 -0.46 -14.90
C LEU A 253 4.94 -0.96 -14.39
N ALA A 254 4.36 -0.25 -13.42
CA ALA A 254 3.05 -0.55 -12.86
C ALA A 254 1.93 -0.39 -13.89
N VAL A 255 2.00 0.64 -14.75
CA VAL A 255 1.06 0.84 -15.85
C VAL A 255 1.19 -0.27 -16.89
N LEU A 256 2.41 -0.66 -17.28
CA LEU A 256 2.63 -1.78 -18.20
C LEU A 256 2.04 -3.09 -17.66
N ALA A 257 2.31 -3.39 -16.39
CA ALA A 257 1.75 -4.56 -15.71
C ALA A 257 0.21 -4.49 -15.64
N ALA A 258 -0.36 -3.31 -15.36
CA ALA A 258 -1.81 -3.12 -15.29
C ALA A 258 -2.49 -3.25 -16.67
N ILE A 259 -1.85 -2.78 -17.74
CA ILE A 259 -2.34 -2.94 -19.12
C ILE A 259 -2.40 -4.43 -19.46
N ASP A 260 -1.29 -5.15 -19.31
CA ASP A 260 -1.21 -6.58 -19.59
C ASP A 260 -2.26 -7.36 -18.78
N LYS A 261 -2.34 -7.11 -17.47
CA LYS A 261 -3.34 -7.71 -16.58
C LYS A 261 -4.78 -7.46 -17.01
N THR A 262 -5.08 -6.33 -17.66
CA THR A 262 -6.45 -6.03 -18.11
C THR A 262 -6.85 -6.92 -19.29
N SER A 263 -5.90 -7.25 -20.17
CA SER A 263 -6.10 -8.16 -21.30
C SER A 263 -5.82 -9.64 -20.97
N HIS A 264 -5.20 -9.91 -19.82
CA HIS A 264 -4.78 -11.26 -19.45
C HIS A 264 -5.96 -12.12 -18.99
N PRO A 265 -6.04 -13.40 -19.41
CA PRO A 265 -7.07 -14.31 -18.95
C PRO A 265 -7.14 -14.42 -17.42
N ALA A 266 -8.32 -14.73 -16.90
CA ALA A 266 -8.47 -15.04 -15.49
C ALA A 266 -7.55 -16.22 -15.09
N PRO A 267 -6.97 -16.20 -13.88
CA PRO A 267 -6.11 -17.29 -13.45
C PRO A 267 -6.92 -18.59 -13.33
N ILE A 268 -6.35 -19.69 -13.82
CA ILE A 268 -6.89 -21.04 -13.58
C ILE A 268 -6.49 -21.43 -12.16
N LEU A 269 -7.48 -21.66 -11.31
CA LEU A 269 -7.31 -22.05 -9.91
C LEU A 269 -8.08 -23.36 -9.67
N PRO A 270 -7.66 -24.18 -8.70
CA PRO A 270 -8.44 -25.35 -8.30
C PRO A 270 -9.72 -24.92 -7.60
N ASP A 271 -10.78 -25.70 -7.80
CA ASP A 271 -12.07 -25.55 -7.11
C ASP A 271 -12.25 -26.61 -6.02
N ASP A 272 -11.40 -27.64 -6.00
CA ASP A 272 -11.47 -28.79 -5.11
C ASP A 272 -10.06 -29.21 -4.62
N PRO A 273 -9.90 -29.65 -3.35
CA PRO A 273 -8.61 -30.06 -2.78
C PRO A 273 -7.98 -31.29 -3.43
N ASP A 274 -8.77 -32.18 -4.01
CA ASP A 274 -8.34 -33.42 -4.65
C ASP A 274 -8.24 -33.30 -6.17
N GLN A 275 -8.55 -32.11 -6.73
CA GLN A 275 -8.39 -31.85 -8.14
C GLN A 275 -6.93 -32.08 -8.59
N ASP A 276 -6.76 -32.65 -9.78
CA ASP A 276 -5.47 -32.74 -10.46
C ASP A 276 -5.13 -31.44 -11.20
N PRO A 277 -3.84 -31.04 -11.25
CA PRO A 277 -3.44 -29.84 -11.98
C PRO A 277 -3.71 -30.01 -13.47
N PRO A 278 -4.25 -28.98 -14.15
CA PRO A 278 -4.40 -29.02 -15.60
C PRO A 278 -3.04 -29.14 -16.27
N ALA A 279 -3.02 -29.70 -17.49
CA ALA A 279 -1.79 -29.84 -18.28
C ALA A 279 -1.08 -28.49 -18.50
N ASP A 280 -1.87 -27.42 -18.65
CA ASP A 280 -1.39 -26.05 -18.69
C ASP A 280 -2.23 -25.16 -17.76
N CYS A 281 -1.55 -24.46 -16.84
CA CYS A 281 -2.16 -23.46 -15.96
C CYS A 281 -2.20 -22.06 -16.59
N GLY A 282 -1.70 -21.94 -17.83
CA GLY A 282 -1.40 -20.68 -18.50
C GLY A 282 -0.22 -19.95 -17.88
N ALA A 283 0.02 -18.73 -18.33
CA ALA A 283 0.95 -17.80 -17.71
C ALA A 283 0.23 -16.89 -16.70
N ILE A 284 0.93 -16.36 -15.70
CA ILE A 284 0.44 -15.18 -14.99
C ILE A 284 0.60 -13.90 -15.84
N ALA A 285 -0.22 -12.89 -15.56
CA ALA A 285 -0.02 -11.53 -16.08
C ALA A 285 1.35 -10.98 -15.67
N LEU A 286 1.85 -10.01 -16.42
CA LEU A 286 3.09 -9.30 -16.09
C LEU A 286 3.00 -8.68 -14.70
N THR A 287 4.03 -8.94 -13.91
CA THR A 287 4.28 -8.25 -12.63
C THR A 287 5.21 -7.07 -12.87
N VAL A 288 5.29 -6.13 -11.92
CA VAL A 288 6.24 -5.00 -12.00
C VAL A 288 7.69 -5.47 -12.20
N PRO A 289 8.20 -6.48 -11.46
CA PRO A 289 9.54 -7.03 -11.73
C PRO A 289 9.70 -7.67 -13.11
N GLU A 290 8.68 -8.34 -13.65
CA GLU A 290 8.78 -8.93 -15.00
C GLU A 290 8.76 -7.84 -16.08
N ALA A 291 7.90 -6.82 -15.93
CA ALA A 291 7.90 -5.65 -16.79
C ALA A 291 9.26 -4.95 -16.80
N GLN A 292 9.92 -4.84 -15.64
CA GLN A 292 11.27 -4.27 -15.53
C GLN A 292 12.31 -5.10 -16.32
N ARG A 293 12.29 -6.43 -16.20
CA ARG A 293 13.22 -7.32 -16.92
C ARG A 293 13.05 -7.20 -18.43
N LEU A 294 11.81 -7.16 -18.90
CA LEU A 294 11.49 -7.00 -20.32
C LEU A 294 11.84 -5.59 -20.82
N PHE A 295 11.59 -4.56 -20.01
CA PHE A 295 12.00 -3.20 -20.35
C PHE A 295 13.53 -3.07 -20.45
N HIS A 296 14.27 -3.71 -19.54
CA HIS A 296 15.73 -3.72 -19.60
C HIS A 296 16.27 -4.38 -20.88
N LEU A 297 15.56 -5.37 -21.44
CA LEU A 297 15.90 -5.92 -22.74
C LEU A 297 15.84 -4.86 -23.85
N LEU A 298 14.85 -3.96 -23.82
CA LEU A 298 14.68 -2.90 -24.81
C LEU A 298 15.67 -1.75 -24.65
N THR A 299 16.09 -1.45 -23.41
CA THR A 299 16.98 -0.33 -23.11
C THR A 299 18.45 -0.71 -23.00
N THR A 300 18.78 -2.00 -22.99
CA THR A 300 20.18 -2.44 -23.03
C THR A 300 20.76 -2.19 -24.42
N ARG A 301 22.08 -2.03 -24.50
CA ARG A 301 22.82 -1.92 -25.77
C ARG A 301 22.85 -3.24 -26.56
N ILE A 302 21.73 -3.95 -26.61
CA ILE A 302 21.58 -5.16 -27.43
C ILE A 302 21.62 -4.84 -28.92
N CYS A 303 21.30 -3.60 -29.31
CA CYS A 303 21.45 -3.12 -30.67
C CYS A 303 22.92 -3.01 -31.09
N ASP A 304 23.86 -2.98 -30.13
CA ASP A 304 25.30 -3.00 -30.42
C ASP A 304 25.79 -4.44 -30.72
N LEU A 305 24.96 -5.47 -30.50
CA LEU A 305 25.30 -6.85 -30.80
C LEU A 305 25.10 -7.15 -32.29
N PRO A 306 25.90 -8.07 -32.88
CA PRO A 306 25.60 -8.61 -34.21
C PRO A 306 24.18 -9.17 -34.27
N ARG A 307 23.47 -8.96 -35.40
CA ARG A 307 22.05 -9.33 -35.56
C ARG A 307 21.71 -10.75 -35.07
N PRO A 308 22.50 -11.80 -35.35
CA PRO A 308 22.21 -13.15 -34.83
C PRO A 308 22.25 -13.22 -33.30
N ALA A 309 23.26 -12.60 -32.68
CA ALA A 309 23.41 -12.57 -31.23
C ALA A 309 22.31 -11.76 -30.55
N MET A 310 21.91 -10.62 -31.15
CA MET A 310 20.78 -9.83 -30.68
C MET A 310 19.48 -10.65 -30.69
N ARG A 311 19.16 -11.31 -31.81
CA ARG A 311 17.96 -12.16 -31.94
C ARG A 311 17.97 -13.31 -30.93
N ALA A 312 19.09 -14.01 -30.79
CA ALA A 312 19.23 -15.10 -29.83
C ALA A 312 19.02 -14.62 -28.37
N ARG A 313 19.54 -13.44 -28.03
CA ARG A 313 19.36 -12.85 -26.70
C ARG A 313 17.91 -12.46 -26.43
N ILE A 314 17.23 -11.84 -27.40
CA ILE A 314 15.80 -11.50 -27.29
C ILE A 314 14.98 -12.78 -27.10
N ALA A 315 15.15 -13.77 -27.98
CA ALA A 315 14.43 -15.03 -27.91
C ALA A 315 14.63 -15.72 -26.56
N ARG A 316 15.87 -15.80 -26.06
CA ARG A 316 16.17 -16.39 -24.75
C ARG A 316 15.45 -15.67 -23.61
N GLN A 317 15.41 -14.34 -23.61
CA GLN A 317 14.78 -13.57 -22.54
C GLN A 317 13.26 -13.67 -22.57
N LEU A 318 12.65 -13.69 -23.77
CA LEU A 318 11.21 -13.91 -23.93
C LEU A 318 10.82 -15.33 -23.49
N ASN A 319 11.57 -16.35 -23.91
CA ASN A 319 11.33 -17.74 -23.48
C ASN A 319 11.48 -17.90 -21.96
N TRP A 320 12.47 -17.21 -21.35
CA TRP A 320 12.67 -17.25 -19.91
C TRP A 320 11.58 -16.52 -19.13
N SER A 321 11.11 -15.37 -19.63
CA SER A 321 9.90 -14.70 -19.12
C SER A 321 8.70 -15.63 -19.16
N ASP A 322 8.47 -16.26 -20.30
CA ASP A 322 7.32 -17.13 -20.51
C ASP A 322 7.34 -18.36 -19.61
N TRP A 323 8.50 -19.04 -19.54
CA TRP A 323 8.71 -20.16 -18.63
C TRP A 323 8.45 -19.79 -17.17
N ARG A 324 8.99 -18.64 -16.70
CA ARG A 324 8.78 -18.19 -15.30
C ARG A 324 7.32 -17.95 -15.00
N ARG A 325 6.59 -17.29 -15.90
CA ARG A 325 5.19 -16.96 -15.66
C ARG A 325 4.30 -18.20 -15.65
N HIS A 326 4.57 -19.20 -16.50
CA HIS A 326 3.88 -20.50 -16.45
C HIS A 326 4.23 -21.27 -15.17
N HIS A 327 5.51 -21.30 -14.79
CA HIS A 327 5.95 -21.93 -13.56
C HIS A 327 5.28 -21.30 -12.32
N GLN A 328 5.19 -19.97 -12.29
CA GLN A 328 4.48 -19.23 -11.24
C GLN A 328 2.97 -19.50 -11.22
N ALA A 329 2.33 -19.63 -12.39
CA ALA A 329 0.92 -19.99 -12.47
C ALA A 329 0.67 -21.39 -11.87
N ARG A 330 1.52 -22.37 -12.21
CA ARG A 330 1.45 -23.72 -11.65
C ARG A 330 1.71 -23.75 -10.14
N ALA A 331 2.72 -23.01 -9.68
CA ALA A 331 3.00 -22.88 -8.24
C ALA A 331 1.82 -22.25 -7.50
N ARG A 332 1.19 -21.21 -8.10
CA ARG A 332 -0.03 -20.59 -7.56
C ARG A 332 -1.17 -21.59 -7.48
N TRP A 333 -1.39 -22.39 -8.52
CA TRP A 333 -2.44 -23.41 -8.54
C TRP A 333 -2.28 -24.40 -7.35
N HIS A 334 -1.09 -24.97 -7.17
CA HIS A 334 -0.85 -25.90 -6.05
C HIS A 334 -1.00 -25.23 -4.69
N HIS A 335 -0.54 -23.99 -4.55
CA HIS A 335 -0.71 -23.23 -3.32
C HIS A 335 -2.19 -23.04 -2.96
N TYR A 336 -3.05 -22.77 -3.94
CA TYR A 336 -4.49 -22.64 -3.70
C TYR A 336 -5.15 -23.98 -3.38
N ARG A 337 -4.74 -25.08 -4.03
CA ARG A 337 -5.26 -26.43 -3.72
C ARG A 337 -4.99 -26.81 -2.26
N THR A 338 -3.75 -26.61 -1.81
CA THR A 338 -3.37 -26.87 -0.41
C THR A 338 -4.18 -26.02 0.57
N ARG A 339 -4.62 -24.83 0.19
CA ARG A 339 -5.48 -24.00 1.04
C ARG A 339 -6.91 -24.51 1.13
N LEU A 340 -7.50 -25.00 0.04
CA LEU A 340 -8.82 -25.59 0.07
C LEU A 340 -8.86 -26.76 1.07
N ALA A 341 -7.82 -27.59 1.07
CA ALA A 341 -7.68 -28.70 2.02
C ALA A 341 -7.49 -28.29 3.50
N LEU A 342 -7.20 -27.01 3.78
CA LEU A 342 -7.06 -26.47 5.14
C LEU A 342 -8.33 -25.74 5.62
N ASP A 343 -9.22 -25.40 4.68
CA ASP A 343 -10.48 -24.71 4.96
C ASP A 343 -11.66 -25.71 5.12
N GLU A 344 -11.43 -27.01 4.89
CA GLU A 344 -12.28 -28.17 5.30
C GLU A 344 -11.92 -28.65 6.70
#